data_AF-A0A662UPX4-F1
#
_entry.id   AF-A0A662UPX4-F1
#
_cell.length_a   1.000
_cell.length_b   1.000
_cell.length_c   1.000
_cell.angle_alpha   90.00
_cell.angle_beta   90.00
_cell.angle_gamma   90.00
#
_symmetry.space_group_name_H-M   'P 1'
#
loop_
_entity.id
_entity.type
_entity.pdbx_description
1 polymer ?
#
loop_
_entity_poly.entity_id
_entity_poly.type
_entity_poly.pdbx_seq_one_letter_code
_entity_poly.pdbx_strand_id
1 'polypeptide(L)'
;MVVVERGWYPGLNEDMAIHVSKGLVTGIDGGGAVGDRFREVLGIKPRAEGPEYLARRNIAEFGIGTNPKARRPDNVLEAEKIKGTIHIAIGGSSHLGGVVEADIHEDFVIPRPTVIVDGEVFMESGAVRVGLKHL
;
A
#
# COMPACT_ATOMS: atom_id res chain seq x y z
N MET A 1 8.76 3.50 5.63
CA MET A 1 8.92 3.52 4.16
C MET A 1 8.36 2.22 3.63
N VAL A 2 7.56 2.29 2.57
CA VAL A 2 6.99 1.15 1.84
C VAL A 2 7.58 1.19 0.44
N VAL A 3 8.11 0.08 -0.05
CA VAL A 3 8.69 0.02 -1.41
C VAL A 3 7.79 -0.83 -2.28
N VAL A 4 7.30 -0.22 -3.37
CA VAL A 4 6.54 -0.89 -4.42
C VAL A 4 7.53 -1.26 -5.52
N GLU A 5 7.76 -2.56 -5.69
CA GLU A 5 8.64 -3.09 -6.74
C GLU A 5 8.03 -2.80 -8.12
N ARG A 6 8.88 -2.44 -9.09
CA ARG A 6 8.46 -2.34 -10.50
C ARG A 6 7.71 -3.59 -10.96
N GLY A 7 6.67 -3.40 -11.77
CA GLY A 7 5.79 -4.47 -12.25
C GLY A 7 4.68 -4.89 -11.27
N TRP A 8 4.62 -4.33 -10.05
CA TRP A 8 3.55 -4.57 -9.07
C TRP A 8 2.50 -3.44 -8.98
N TYR A 9 2.58 -2.48 -9.89
CA TYR A 9 1.55 -1.48 -10.13
C TYR A 9 1.50 -1.16 -11.63
N PRO A 10 0.31 -0.91 -12.23
CA PRO A 10 0.17 -0.61 -13.65
C PRO A 10 1.06 0.57 -14.10
N GLY A 11 1.94 0.30 -15.07
CA GLY A 11 2.86 1.31 -15.62
C GLY A 11 4.08 1.64 -14.75
N LEU A 12 4.27 0.95 -13.61
CA LEU A 12 5.42 1.15 -12.74
C LEU A 12 6.64 0.39 -13.27
N ASN A 13 7.56 1.11 -13.93
CA ASN A 13 8.75 0.54 -14.56
C ASN A 13 10.03 0.67 -13.73
N GLU A 14 9.98 1.44 -12.65
CA GLU A 14 11.05 1.62 -11.67
C GLU A 14 10.46 1.55 -10.26
N ASP A 15 11.26 1.13 -9.28
CA ASP A 15 10.79 0.99 -7.90
C ASP A 15 10.34 2.35 -7.34
N MET A 16 9.30 2.32 -6.52
CA MET A 16 8.73 3.51 -5.88
C MET A 16 8.76 3.35 -4.37
N ALA A 17 9.34 4.33 -3.67
CA ALA A 17 9.38 4.37 -2.21
C ALA A 17 8.36 5.38 -1.68
N ILE A 18 7.38 4.91 -0.91
CA ILE A 18 6.38 5.72 -0.21
C ILE A 18 6.84 5.94 1.23
N HIS A 19 7.03 7.19 1.61
CA HIS A 19 7.40 7.58 2.98
C HIS A 19 6.14 7.82 3.79
N VAL A 20 6.07 7.20 4.96
CA VAL A 20 4.91 7.26 5.85
C VAL A 20 5.36 7.69 7.24
N SER A 21 4.65 8.67 7.82
CA SER A 21 4.85 9.11 9.19
C SER A 21 3.52 9.51 9.80
N LYS A 22 3.24 9.06 11.04
CA LYS A 22 2.01 9.35 11.78
C LYS A 22 0.72 9.06 10.99
N GLY A 23 0.70 7.93 10.26
CA GLY A 23 -0.46 7.51 9.47
C GLY A 23 -0.66 8.26 8.15
N LEU A 24 0.29 9.11 7.74
CA LEU A 24 0.21 9.92 6.53
C LEU A 24 1.39 9.64 5.60
N VAL A 25 1.13 9.64 4.30
CA VAL A 25 2.17 9.74 3.28
C VAL A 25 2.81 11.13 3.34
N THR A 26 4.12 11.16 3.55
CA THR A 26 4.91 12.41 3.68
C THR A 26 5.84 12.66 2.51
N GLY A 27 6.05 11.66 1.65
CA GLY A 27 6.94 11.77 0.49
C GLY A 27 6.86 10.53 -0.39
N ILE A 28 7.30 10.69 -1.63
CA ILE A 28 7.44 9.59 -2.60
C ILE A 28 8.76 9.78 -3.35
N ASP A 29 9.58 8.74 -3.45
CA ASP A 29 10.83 8.68 -4.22
C ASP A 29 10.71 7.64 -5.35
N GLY A 30 11.38 7.88 -6.47
CA GLY A 30 11.32 6.99 -7.66
C GLY A 30 9.93 6.92 -8.30
N GLY A 31 9.62 5.77 -8.90
CA GLY A 31 8.34 5.45 -9.54
C GLY A 31 8.07 6.06 -10.93
N GLY A 32 8.99 6.85 -11.48
CA GLY A 32 8.87 7.48 -12.79
C GLY A 32 7.56 8.25 -12.93
N ALA A 33 6.88 8.08 -14.07
CA ALA A 33 5.59 8.73 -14.32
C ALA A 33 4.49 8.36 -13.29
N VAL A 34 4.53 7.14 -12.74
CA VAL A 34 3.58 6.73 -11.69
C VAL A 34 3.87 7.48 -10.39
N GLY A 35 5.15 7.56 -10.00
CA GLY A 35 5.59 8.32 -8.84
C GLY A 35 5.26 9.81 -8.96
N ASP A 36 5.47 10.39 -10.15
CA ASP A 36 5.14 11.79 -10.43
C ASP A 36 3.63 12.06 -10.32
N ARG A 37 2.79 11.18 -10.88
CA ARG A 37 1.33 11.25 -10.70
C ARG A 37 0.95 11.27 -9.22
N PHE A 38 1.51 10.37 -8.41
CA PHE A 38 1.16 10.32 -6.99
C PHE A 38 1.73 11.50 -6.19
N ARG A 39 2.89 12.04 -6.56
CA ARG A 39 3.39 13.28 -5.94
C ARG A 39 2.44 14.45 -6.18
N GLU A 40 1.83 14.52 -7.36
CA GLU A 40 0.86 15.56 -7.73
C GLU A 40 -0.49 15.34 -7.03
N VAL A 41 -1.08 14.15 -7.16
CA VAL A 41 -2.40 13.81 -6.58
C VAL A 41 -2.42 14.00 -5.07
N LEU A 42 -1.33 13.64 -4.39
CA LEU A 42 -1.18 13.78 -2.94
C LEU A 42 -0.71 15.18 -2.52
N GLY A 43 -0.45 16.09 -3.46
CA GLY A 43 0.08 17.43 -3.16
C GLY A 43 1.44 17.40 -2.47
N ILE A 44 2.26 16.38 -2.71
CA ILE A 44 3.64 16.29 -2.22
C ILE A 44 4.53 17.22 -3.06
N LYS A 45 4.31 17.27 -4.38
CA LYS A 45 5.04 18.14 -5.30
C LYS A 45 4.15 18.57 -6.49
N PRO A 46 3.86 19.88 -6.65
CA PRO A 46 4.15 20.96 -5.69
C PRO A 46 3.48 20.69 -4.34
N ARG A 47 4.09 21.21 -3.27
CA ARG A 47 3.53 21.02 -1.93
C ARG A 47 2.21 21.78 -1.84
N ALA A 48 1.13 21.04 -1.65
CA ALA A 48 -0.20 21.58 -1.38
C ALA A 48 -0.62 21.23 0.04
N GLU A 49 -1.45 22.06 0.65
CA GLU A 49 -2.03 21.82 1.96
C GLU A 49 -3.54 22.03 1.85
N GLY A 50 -4.29 21.35 2.71
CA GLY A 50 -5.75 21.35 2.66
C GLY A 50 -6.31 20.04 3.19
N PRO A 51 -7.56 20.04 3.68
CA PRO A 51 -8.21 18.83 4.17
C PRO A 51 -8.28 17.72 3.11
N GLU A 52 -8.44 18.07 1.84
CA GLU A 52 -8.47 17.13 0.71
C GLU A 52 -7.12 16.42 0.52
N TYR A 53 -6.00 17.16 0.53
CA TYR A 53 -4.67 16.55 0.43
C TYR A 53 -4.32 15.75 1.67
N LEU A 54 -4.74 16.21 2.85
CA LEU A 54 -4.55 15.46 4.09
C LEU A 54 -5.30 14.12 4.05
N ALA A 55 -6.55 14.13 3.58
CA ALA A 55 -7.35 12.92 3.43
C ALA A 55 -6.76 11.95 2.41
N ARG A 56 -6.29 12.44 1.24
CA ARG A 56 -5.61 11.61 0.23
C ARG A 56 -4.32 10.95 0.76
N ARG A 57 -3.60 11.61 1.67
CA ARG A 57 -2.35 11.09 2.26
C ARG A 57 -2.58 10.05 3.35
N ASN A 58 -3.81 9.84 3.81
CA ASN A 58 -4.12 8.88 4.87
C ASN A 58 -3.75 7.45 4.45
N ILE A 59 -3.17 6.66 5.37
CA ILE A 59 -3.09 5.20 5.20
C ILE A 59 -4.47 4.61 5.52
N ALA A 60 -5.09 3.99 4.53
CA ALA A 60 -6.49 3.60 4.56
C ALA A 60 -6.71 2.13 4.92
N GLU A 61 -5.86 1.25 4.43
CA GLU A 61 -6.02 -0.20 4.55
C GLU A 61 -4.67 -0.90 4.68
N PHE A 62 -4.67 -2.00 5.42
CA PHE A 62 -3.63 -3.02 5.36
C PHE A 62 -4.31 -4.37 5.17
N GLY A 63 -3.99 -5.06 4.07
CA GLY A 63 -4.57 -6.35 3.75
C GLY A 63 -3.52 -7.40 3.40
N ILE A 64 -3.91 -8.67 3.53
CA ILE A 64 -3.07 -9.84 3.27
C ILE A 64 -3.72 -10.68 2.17
N GLY A 65 -2.97 -10.92 1.09
CA GLY A 65 -3.39 -11.80 0.02
C GLY A 65 -3.35 -13.25 0.46
N THR A 66 -4.47 -13.96 0.28
CA THR A 66 -4.65 -15.35 0.74
C THR A 66 -5.07 -16.31 -0.36
N ASN A 67 -5.42 -15.82 -1.55
CA ASN A 67 -5.97 -16.63 -2.63
C ASN A 67 -4.85 -17.39 -3.37
N PRO A 68 -4.76 -18.72 -3.24
CA PRO A 68 -3.74 -19.51 -3.91
C PRO A 68 -4.04 -19.69 -5.40
N LYS A 69 -5.10 -19.11 -5.97
CA LYS A 69 -5.43 -19.17 -7.42
C LYS A 69 -5.16 -17.86 -8.16
N ALA A 70 -5.01 -16.74 -7.46
CA ALA A 70 -4.69 -15.44 -8.07
C ALA A 70 -3.23 -15.42 -8.56
N ARG A 71 -2.98 -14.92 -9.77
CA ARG A 71 -1.67 -15.00 -10.46
C ARG A 71 -1.28 -13.76 -11.26
N ARG A 72 -2.13 -12.74 -11.35
CA ARG A 72 -1.86 -11.54 -12.15
C ARG A 72 -1.30 -10.38 -11.31
N PRO A 73 0.04 -10.19 -11.25
CA PRO A 73 0.63 -9.04 -10.55
C PRO A 73 0.39 -7.71 -11.27
N ASP A 74 0.08 -7.75 -12.58
CA ASP A 74 -0.18 -6.59 -13.44
C ASP A 74 -1.59 -6.01 -13.28
N ASN A 75 -2.47 -6.69 -12.55
CA ASN A 75 -3.81 -6.25 -12.21
C ASN A 75 -3.90 -6.07 -10.70
N VAL A 76 -3.91 -4.82 -10.22
CA VAL A 76 -3.94 -4.50 -8.78
C VAL A 76 -5.04 -5.27 -8.04
N LEU A 77 -6.25 -5.28 -8.62
CA LEU A 77 -7.41 -5.98 -8.03
C LEU A 77 -7.26 -7.49 -7.95
N GLU A 78 -6.36 -8.12 -8.71
CA GLU A 78 -6.06 -9.54 -8.51
C GLU A 78 -4.81 -9.71 -7.64
N ALA A 79 -3.82 -8.84 -7.84
CA ALA A 79 -2.53 -8.84 -7.16
C ALA A 79 -2.66 -8.76 -5.63
N GLU A 80 -3.55 -7.91 -5.11
CA GLU A 80 -3.79 -7.77 -3.67
C GLU A 80 -4.31 -9.08 -3.03
N LYS A 81 -4.93 -9.97 -3.83
CA LYS A 81 -5.45 -11.25 -3.36
C LYS A 81 -4.43 -12.38 -3.45
N ILE A 82 -3.31 -12.23 -4.15
CA ILE A 82 -2.31 -13.29 -4.36
C ILE A 82 -1.81 -13.81 -3.01
N LYS A 83 -1.89 -15.12 -2.80
CA LYS A 83 -1.38 -15.73 -1.56
C LYS A 83 0.08 -15.31 -1.29
N GLY A 84 0.31 -14.70 -0.13
CA GLY A 84 1.65 -14.29 0.31
C GLY A 84 2.06 -12.88 -0.14
N THR A 85 1.13 -12.06 -0.62
CA THR A 85 1.29 -10.61 -0.74
C THR A 85 0.69 -9.90 0.47
N ILE A 86 1.07 -8.64 0.64
CA ILE A 86 0.26 -7.66 1.37
C ILE A 86 -0.12 -6.54 0.40
N HIS A 87 -1.10 -5.74 0.79
CA HIS A 87 -1.31 -4.43 0.20
C HIS A 87 -1.49 -3.36 1.28
N ILE A 88 -1.10 -2.15 0.93
CA ILE A 88 -1.36 -0.95 1.72
C ILE A 88 -2.10 0.02 0.82
N ALA A 89 -3.27 0.48 1.25
CA ALA A 89 -4.02 1.49 0.53
C ALA A 89 -3.78 2.89 1.11
N ILE A 90 -3.85 3.90 0.25
CA ILE A 90 -3.88 5.32 0.64
C ILE A 90 -5.22 5.96 0.26
N GLY A 91 -5.63 6.98 1.02
CA GLY A 91 -6.86 7.74 0.78
C GLY A 91 -7.98 7.42 1.76
N GLY A 92 -9.19 7.24 1.24
CA GLY A 92 -10.41 7.10 2.04
C GLY A 92 -10.49 5.75 2.75
N SER A 93 -10.91 5.75 4.01
CA SER A 93 -11.08 4.55 4.86
C SER A 93 -12.50 4.36 5.39
N SER A 94 -13.40 5.31 5.14
CA SER A 94 -14.79 5.31 5.63
C SER A 94 -15.59 4.05 5.26
N HIS A 95 -15.45 3.57 4.03
CA HIS A 95 -16.10 2.36 3.52
C HIS A 95 -15.56 1.06 4.15
N LEU A 96 -14.47 1.12 4.91
CA LEU A 96 -13.84 0.00 5.63
C LEU A 96 -13.98 0.11 7.15
N GLY A 97 -14.78 1.08 7.64
CA GLY A 97 -14.97 1.34 9.06
C GLY A 97 -14.00 2.36 9.68
N GLY A 98 -13.18 3.01 8.86
CA GLY A 98 -12.44 4.21 9.24
C GLY A 98 -13.31 5.47 9.25
N VAL A 99 -12.69 6.64 9.42
CA VAL A 99 -13.40 7.94 9.51
C VAL A 99 -12.95 8.96 8.46
N VAL A 100 -12.00 8.59 7.60
CA VAL A 100 -11.45 9.49 6.58
C VAL A 100 -12.20 9.30 5.28
N GLU A 101 -12.83 10.36 4.79
CA GLU A 101 -13.39 10.46 3.45
C GLU A 101 -12.36 11.09 2.51
N ALA A 102 -12.09 10.45 1.38
CA ALA A 102 -11.25 11.00 0.31
C ALA A 102 -11.80 10.61 -1.06
N ASP A 103 -11.40 11.33 -2.09
CA ASP A 103 -11.77 11.07 -3.48
C ASP A 103 -10.88 10.03 -4.18
N ILE A 104 -9.96 9.41 -3.43
CA ILE A 104 -9.11 8.31 -3.89
C ILE A 104 -9.08 7.18 -2.86
N HIS A 105 -8.87 5.97 -3.37
CA HIS A 105 -8.44 4.80 -2.62
C HIS A 105 -7.53 4.00 -3.55
N GLU A 106 -6.24 3.97 -3.25
CA GLU A 106 -5.22 3.43 -4.17
C GLU A 106 -4.35 2.40 -3.45
N ASP A 107 -4.39 1.17 -3.96
CA ASP A 107 -3.70 0.01 -3.41
C ASP A 107 -2.30 -0.17 -3.98
N PHE A 108 -1.34 -0.42 -3.09
CA PHE A 108 0.02 -0.79 -3.44
C PHE A 108 0.35 -2.18 -2.90
N VAL A 109 0.63 -3.11 -3.83
CA VAL A 109 0.88 -4.52 -3.51
C VAL A 109 2.36 -4.76 -3.30
N ILE A 110 2.71 -5.41 -2.20
CA ILE A 110 4.10 -5.78 -1.87
C ILE A 110 4.23 -7.30 -1.94
N PRO A 111 5.07 -7.82 -2.85
CA PRO A 111 5.28 -9.26 -2.96
C PRO A 111 6.24 -9.77 -1.90
N ARG A 112 5.95 -10.96 -1.36
CA ARG A 112 6.85 -11.68 -0.43
C ARG A 112 7.32 -10.81 0.77
N PRO A 113 6.42 -10.13 1.48
CA PRO A 113 6.81 -9.29 2.61
C PRO A 113 7.22 -10.15 3.81
N THR A 114 7.92 -9.53 4.75
CA THR A 114 7.96 -9.99 6.14
C THR A 114 7.02 -9.09 6.95
N VAL A 115 6.04 -9.69 7.61
CA VAL A 115 5.06 -8.99 8.44
C VAL A 115 5.30 -9.37 9.90
N ILE A 116 5.49 -8.35 10.73
CA ILE A 116 5.65 -8.48 12.18
C ILE A 116 4.45 -7.83 12.84
N VAL A 117 3.77 -8.56 13.71
CA VAL A 117 2.60 -8.08 14.48
C VAL A 117 2.91 -8.31 15.95
N ASP A 118 2.78 -7.26 16.77
CA ASP A 118 3.05 -7.30 18.22
C ASP A 118 4.45 -7.87 18.59
N GLY A 119 5.44 -7.64 17.72
CA GLY A 119 6.81 -8.13 17.91
C GLY A 119 7.05 -9.56 17.41
N GLU A 120 6.02 -10.26 16.94
CA GLU A 120 6.08 -11.63 16.44
C GLU A 120 6.05 -11.68 14.91
N VAL A 121 6.86 -12.56 14.31
CA VAL A 121 6.86 -12.77 12.86
C VAL A 121 5.60 -13.53 12.45
N PHE A 122 4.62 -12.81 11.92
CA PHE A 122 3.37 -13.37 11.37
C PHE A 122 3.59 -13.99 9.99
N MET A 123 4.34 -13.31 9.14
CA MET A 123 4.66 -13.75 7.78
C MET A 123 6.14 -13.49 7.50
N GLU A 124 6.81 -14.43 6.85
CA GLU A 124 8.21 -14.28 6.44
C GLU A 124 8.33 -14.59 4.95
N SER A 125 8.84 -13.63 4.18
CA SER A 125 9.01 -13.77 2.73
C SER A 125 7.74 -14.28 1.99
N GLY A 126 6.56 -13.83 2.42
CA GLY A 126 5.26 -14.25 1.87
C GLY A 126 4.68 -15.55 2.43
N ALA A 127 5.40 -16.26 3.29
CA ALA A 127 4.91 -17.46 3.96
C ALA A 127 4.32 -17.11 5.34
N VAL A 128 3.01 -17.32 5.52
CA VAL A 128 2.35 -17.18 6.82
C VAL A 128 2.89 -18.24 7.77
N ARG A 129 3.32 -17.84 8.97
CA ARG A 129 3.74 -18.73 10.03
C ARG A 129 2.51 -19.17 10.83
N VAL A 130 2.18 -20.47 10.80
CA VAL A 130 1.08 -21.05 11.58
C VAL A 130 1.59 -21.32 13.00
N GLY A 131 0.96 -20.73 14.02
CA GLY A 131 1.33 -20.96 15.44
C GLY A 131 1.20 -19.78 16.41
N LEU A 132 0.68 -18.63 15.98
CA LEU A 132 0.38 -17.53 16.90
C LEU A 132 -0.77 -17.93 17.83
N LYS A 133 -0.47 -18.05 19.12
CA LYS A 133 -1.40 -18.53 20.17
C LYS A 133 -2.56 -17.57 20.50
N HIS A 134 -2.75 -16.49 19.75
CA HIS A 134 -3.60 -15.36 20.14
C HIS A 134 -4.47 -14.76 19.03
N LEU A 135 -4.73 -15.50 17.94
CA LEU A 135 -5.81 -15.18 16.99
C LEU A 135 -6.96 -16.18 17.14
#